data_AF-A0A662QDJ9-F1
#
_entry.id   AF-A0A662QDJ9-F1
#
_cell.length_a   1.000
_cell.length_b   1.000
_cell.length_c   1.000
_cell.angle_alpha   90.00
_cell.angle_beta   90.00
_cell.angle_gamma   90.00
#
_symmetry.space_group_name_H-M   'P 1'
#
loop_
_entity.id
_entity.type
_entity.pdbx_description
1 polymer ?
#
loop_
_entity_poly.entity_id
_entity_poly.type
_entity_poly.pdbx_seq_one_letter_code
_entity_poly.pdbx_strand_id
1 'polypeptide(L)'
;MSWVEDTVTFRGAIRRSGNSLVITIPAELGQRFLLREGQELVIYGLSRRGPEFEGALQVYLGYFVVHEKAPAVIFKIKAPGDKLEQLQKVVNELEGKYLPSAVNVRKLEGDLIEVELLFGAITPNAIRRVRSEEEVSAAAAEIEFKLVSSGFEVVEKRITEKIVEWRNVDPARLSKASYKVSEVVRWRWEI
;
A
#
# COMPACT_ATOMS: atom_id res chain seq x y z
N MET A 1 4.46 -0.51 29.91
CA MET A 1 5.20 -0.09 28.71
C MET A 1 6.29 -1.11 28.44
N SER A 2 5.98 -2.15 27.65
CA SER A 2 6.95 -3.14 27.21
C SER A 2 7.44 -2.75 25.82
N TRP A 3 8.74 -2.53 25.68
CA TRP A 3 9.36 -2.48 24.36
C TRP A 3 9.11 -3.83 23.68
N VAL A 4 8.65 -3.80 22.44
CA VAL A 4 8.58 -5.01 21.61
C VAL A 4 9.84 -4.98 20.76
N GLU A 5 10.76 -5.91 21.04
CA GLU A 5 11.95 -6.09 20.21
C GLU A 5 11.53 -6.58 18.82
N ASP A 6 12.22 -6.12 17.78
CA ASP A 6 12.06 -6.69 16.45
C ASP A 6 12.53 -8.16 16.48
N THR A 7 12.09 -8.94 15.50
CA THR A 7 12.41 -10.37 15.39
C THR A 7 13.91 -10.66 15.20
N VAL A 8 14.73 -9.64 14.95
CA VAL A 8 16.17 -9.75 14.76
C VAL A 8 16.91 -8.70 15.59
N THR A 9 17.85 -9.15 16.41
CA THR A 9 18.71 -8.30 17.24
C THR A 9 20.17 -8.43 16.82
N PHE A 10 20.89 -7.30 16.75
CA PHE A 10 22.32 -7.28 16.40
C PHE A 10 23.12 -6.64 17.53
N ARG A 11 24.32 -7.17 17.77
CA ARG A 11 25.31 -6.52 18.64
C ARG A 11 26.21 -5.63 17.79
N GLY A 12 26.45 -4.42 18.26
CA GLY A 12 27.33 -3.45 17.60
C GLY A 12 28.23 -2.76 18.62
N ALA A 13 29.27 -2.10 18.12
CA ALA A 13 30.14 -1.25 18.89
C ALA A 13 30.05 0.19 18.37
N ILE A 14 30.15 1.16 19.27
CA ILE A 14 30.23 2.57 18.90
C ILE A 14 31.63 2.86 18.38
N ARG A 15 31.71 3.50 17.21
CA ARG A 15 32.98 3.97 16.62
C ARG A 15 33.05 5.49 16.64
N ARG A 16 34.28 6.02 16.65
CA ARG A 16 34.51 7.46 16.49
C ARG A 16 34.56 7.80 14.99
N SER A 17 33.93 8.89 14.61
CA SER A 17 34.04 9.50 13.28
C SER A 17 34.19 11.01 13.44
N GLY A 18 35.40 11.53 13.22
CA GLY A 18 35.76 12.90 13.57
C GLY A 18 35.51 13.20 15.05
N ASN A 19 34.72 14.24 15.32
CA ASN A 19 34.32 14.65 16.67
C ASN A 19 33.04 13.96 17.17
N SER A 20 32.46 13.04 16.39
CA SER A 20 31.19 12.38 16.68
C SER A 20 31.35 10.89 16.93
N LEU A 21 30.32 10.29 17.52
CA LEU A 21 30.16 8.85 17.67
C LEU A 21 29.18 8.33 16.63
N VAL A 22 29.44 7.15 16.08
CA VAL A 22 28.63 6.52 15.04
C VAL A 22 28.31 5.09 15.44
N ILE A 23 27.05 4.72 15.24
CA ILE A 23 26.56 3.34 15.28
C ILE A 23 26.29 2.93 13.82
N THR A 24 26.77 1.76 13.43
CA THR A 24 26.49 1.21 12.10
C THR A 24 25.14 0.50 12.12
N ILE A 25 24.25 0.86 11.19
CA ILE A 25 23.01 0.10 10.97
C ILE A 25 23.36 -1.16 10.16
N PRO A 26 23.07 -2.37 10.67
CA PRO A 26 23.24 -3.61 9.93
C PRO A 26 22.52 -3.58 8.58
N ALA A 27 23.11 -4.21 7.55
CA ALA A 27 22.58 -4.20 6.20
C ALA A 27 21.17 -4.80 6.14
N GLU A 28 20.90 -5.80 6.98
CA GLU A 28 19.60 -6.47 7.10
C GLU A 28 18.51 -5.52 7.60
N LEU A 29 18.82 -4.65 8.59
CA LEU A 29 17.89 -3.62 9.05
C LEU A 29 17.72 -2.52 8.00
N GLY A 30 18.82 -2.13 7.33
CA GLY A 30 18.77 -1.19 6.22
C GLY A 30 17.86 -1.67 5.09
N GLN A 31 17.98 -2.94 4.70
CA GLN A 31 17.12 -3.55 3.68
C GLN A 31 15.68 -3.74 4.18
N ARG A 32 15.49 -4.19 5.42
CA ARG A 32 14.15 -4.42 6.01
C ARG A 32 13.31 -3.15 6.06
N PHE A 33 13.90 -2.05 6.53
CA PHE A 33 13.22 -0.76 6.67
C PHE A 33 13.34 0.14 5.43
N LEU A 34 14.01 -0.34 4.38
CA LEU A 34 14.30 0.43 3.18
C LEU A 34 14.95 1.76 3.56
N LEU A 35 16.07 1.72 4.28
CA LEU A 35 16.82 2.93 4.64
C LEU A 35 17.69 3.36 3.47
N ARG A 36 17.79 4.68 3.25
CA ARG A 36 18.65 5.27 2.23
C ARG A 36 19.47 6.42 2.80
N GLU A 37 20.60 6.70 2.15
CA GLU A 37 21.42 7.85 2.48
C GLU A 37 20.64 9.16 2.35
N GLY A 38 20.94 10.13 3.23
CA GLY A 38 20.26 11.43 3.26
C GLY A 38 18.83 11.41 3.81
N GLN A 39 18.33 10.25 4.25
CA GLN A 39 17.03 10.17 4.91
C GLN A 39 17.08 10.85 6.29
N GLU A 40 16.12 11.73 6.55
CA GLU A 40 15.92 12.33 7.86
C GLU A 40 15.42 11.30 8.87
N LEU A 41 15.85 11.45 10.13
CA LEU A 41 15.45 10.62 11.25
C LEU A 41 15.56 11.42 12.55
N VAL A 42 14.88 10.95 13.59
CA VAL A 42 15.01 11.52 14.93
C VAL A 42 15.63 10.48 15.85
N ILE A 43 16.62 10.89 16.65
CA ILE A 43 17.22 10.03 17.68
C ILE A 43 16.79 10.53 19.05
N TYR A 44 16.14 9.68 19.82
CA TYR A 44 15.72 9.95 21.19
C TYR A 44 16.60 9.21 22.19
N GLY A 45 17.02 9.91 23.24
CA GLY A 45 17.54 9.29 24.45
C GLY A 45 16.40 8.83 25.34
N LEU A 46 16.44 7.58 25.77
CA LEU A 46 15.45 6.97 26.62
C LEU A 46 16.13 6.48 27.89
N SER A 47 15.44 6.62 29.03
CA SER A 47 15.91 6.06 30.29
C SER A 47 14.76 5.47 31.08
N ARG A 48 15.03 4.39 31.80
CA ARG A 48 14.10 3.85 32.80
C ARG A 48 14.84 3.65 34.11
N ARG A 49 14.14 3.91 35.22
CA ARG A 49 14.64 3.72 36.58
C ARG A 49 13.81 2.62 37.25
N GLY A 50 14.46 1.50 37.55
CA GLY A 50 13.90 0.40 38.33
C GLY A 50 14.84 0.08 39.49
N PRO A 51 15.11 -1.20 39.81
CA PRO A 51 16.21 -1.55 40.70
C PRO A 51 17.58 -1.10 40.14
N GLU A 52 17.70 -1.02 38.82
CA GLU A 52 18.88 -0.52 38.10
C GLU A 52 18.51 0.67 37.19
N PHE A 53 19.51 1.44 36.77
CA PHE A 53 19.37 2.47 35.74
C PHE A 53 19.66 1.87 34.36
N GLU A 54 18.72 2.02 33.43
CA GLU A 54 18.91 1.56 32.05
C GLU A 54 18.70 2.71 31.08
N GLY A 55 19.59 2.81 30.09
CA GLY A 55 19.52 3.78 29.00
C GLY A 55 19.35 3.10 27.65
N ALA A 56 18.64 3.73 26.72
CA ALA A 56 18.49 3.28 25.35
C ALA A 56 18.50 4.48 24.38
N LEU A 57 18.83 4.20 23.12
CA LEU A 57 18.65 5.14 22.01
C LEU A 57 17.58 4.57 21.08
N GLN A 58 16.57 5.36 20.76
CA GLN A 58 15.57 5.02 19.76
C GLN A 58 15.79 5.87 18.51
N VAL A 59 15.85 5.20 17.35
CA VAL A 59 15.80 5.86 16.05
C VAL A 59 14.35 5.82 15.57
N TYR A 60 13.73 6.99 15.45
CA TYR A 60 12.40 7.16 14.89
C TYR A 60 12.53 7.59 13.43
N LEU A 61 11.99 6.77 12.54
CA LEU A 61 12.05 6.99 11.09
C LEU A 61 10.88 7.83 10.57
N GLY A 62 9.77 7.92 11.30
CA GLY A 62 8.53 8.57 10.81
C GLY A 62 7.48 7.56 10.35
N TYR A 63 6.49 8.04 9.60
CA TYR A 63 5.49 7.22 8.92
C TYR A 63 6.00 6.73 7.57
N PHE A 64 5.84 5.43 7.30
CA PHE A 64 6.20 4.88 6.00
C PHE A 64 5.06 5.09 5.00
N VAL A 65 5.31 5.92 3.99
CA VAL A 65 4.32 6.28 2.97
C VAL A 65 4.76 5.76 1.62
N VAL A 66 3.86 5.05 0.95
CA VAL A 66 4.10 4.40 -0.34
C VAL A 66 3.15 4.98 -1.36
N HIS A 67 3.70 5.43 -2.48
CA HIS A 67 2.95 5.89 -3.65
C HIS A 67 3.07 4.84 -4.74
N GLU A 68 1.94 4.35 -5.22
CA GLU A 68 1.86 3.35 -6.26
C GLU A 68 1.13 3.91 -7.47
N LYS A 69 1.78 3.84 -8.64
CA LYS A 69 1.12 4.07 -9.93
C LYS A 69 0.43 2.77 -10.36
N ALA A 70 -0.89 2.78 -10.46
CA ALA A 70 -1.69 1.60 -10.77
C ALA A 70 -2.76 1.90 -11.83
N PRO A 71 -3.01 0.98 -12.78
CA PRO A 71 -4.17 1.04 -13.64
C PRO A 71 -5.46 0.94 -12.83
N ALA A 72 -6.48 1.68 -13.24
CA ALA A 72 -7.81 1.67 -12.67
C ALA A 72 -8.86 1.59 -13.78
N VAL A 73 -9.93 0.86 -13.50
CA VAL A 73 -11.13 0.83 -14.34
C VAL A 73 -12.28 1.43 -13.55
N ILE A 74 -12.92 2.44 -14.12
CA ILE A 74 -14.02 3.18 -13.51
C ILE A 74 -15.26 2.97 -14.36
N PHE A 75 -16.32 2.48 -13.73
CA PHE A 75 -17.64 2.34 -14.32
C PHE A 75 -18.61 3.31 -13.65
N LYS A 76 -19.34 4.09 -14.44
CA LYS A 76 -20.54 4.80 -13.95
C LYS A 76 -21.75 4.00 -14.35
N ILE A 77 -22.53 3.63 -13.35
CA ILE A 77 -23.65 2.72 -13.48
C ILE A 77 -24.90 3.46 -13.02
N LYS A 78 -25.96 3.38 -13.81
CA LYS A 78 -27.28 3.84 -13.38
C LYS A 78 -27.98 2.69 -12.65
N ALA A 79 -28.20 2.86 -11.36
CA ALA A 79 -28.82 1.89 -10.49
C ALA A 79 -29.86 2.60 -9.60
N PRO A 80 -31.17 2.39 -9.83
CA PRO A 80 -32.19 2.87 -8.90
C PRO A 80 -32.02 2.20 -7.53
N GLY A 81 -32.55 2.83 -6.48
CA GLY A 81 -32.28 2.44 -5.08
C GLY A 81 -32.61 0.99 -4.71
N ASP A 82 -33.51 0.33 -5.45
CA ASP A 82 -33.89 -1.07 -5.29
C ASP A 82 -32.85 -2.07 -5.84
N LYS A 83 -31.94 -1.64 -6.73
CA LYS A 83 -30.89 -2.49 -7.32
C LYS A 83 -29.52 -2.38 -6.64
N LEU A 84 -29.39 -1.58 -5.59
CA LEU A 84 -28.10 -1.31 -4.95
C LEU A 84 -27.51 -2.57 -4.28
N GLU A 85 -28.34 -3.37 -3.60
CA GLU A 85 -27.91 -4.64 -3.01
C GLU A 85 -27.48 -5.65 -4.08
N GLN A 86 -28.19 -5.70 -5.22
CA GLN A 86 -27.82 -6.54 -6.34
C GLN A 86 -26.49 -6.10 -6.94
N LEU A 87 -26.26 -4.78 -7.05
CA LEU A 87 -24.99 -4.24 -7.55
C LEU A 87 -23.84 -4.66 -6.64
N GLN A 88 -24.02 -4.54 -5.32
CA GLN A 88 -23.00 -4.94 -4.36
C GLN A 88 -22.65 -6.42 -4.48
N LYS A 89 -23.63 -7.30 -4.71
CA LYS A 89 -23.39 -8.73 -4.95
C LYS A 89 -22.54 -8.94 -6.21
N VAL A 90 -22.89 -8.29 -7.32
CA VAL A 90 -22.13 -8.38 -8.57
C VAL A 90 -20.71 -7.86 -8.37
N VAL A 91 -20.53 -6.72 -7.70
CA VAL A 91 -19.21 -6.15 -7.39
C VAL A 91 -18.36 -7.12 -6.55
N ASN A 92 -18.93 -7.75 -5.52
CA ASN A 92 -18.21 -8.73 -4.70
C ASN A 92 -17.79 -9.97 -5.52
N GLU A 93 -18.62 -10.44 -6.46
CA GLU A 93 -18.24 -11.53 -7.36
C GLU A 93 -17.13 -11.12 -8.33
N LEU A 94 -17.17 -9.89 -8.83
CA LEU A 94 -16.12 -9.32 -9.69
C LEU A 94 -14.80 -9.20 -8.92
N GLU A 95 -14.85 -8.76 -7.66
CA GLU A 95 -13.69 -8.70 -6.77
C GLU A 95 -13.06 -10.09 -6.59
N GLY A 96 -13.88 -11.12 -6.34
CA GLY A 96 -13.39 -12.50 -6.20
C GLY A 96 -12.76 -13.06 -7.49
N LYS A 97 -13.34 -12.77 -8.66
CA LYS A 97 -12.83 -13.27 -9.96
C LYS A 97 -11.57 -12.53 -10.41
N TYR A 98 -11.61 -11.20 -10.40
CA TYR A 98 -10.54 -10.39 -10.96
C TYR A 98 -9.50 -9.97 -9.94
N LEU A 99 -9.73 -10.19 -8.64
CA LEU A 99 -8.79 -9.90 -7.56
C LEU A 99 -8.08 -8.53 -7.69
N PRO A 100 -8.85 -7.43 -7.85
CA PRO A 100 -8.27 -6.09 -7.84
C PRO A 100 -7.56 -5.82 -6.51
N SER A 101 -6.61 -4.89 -6.54
CA SER A 101 -5.91 -4.42 -5.33
C SER A 101 -6.83 -3.66 -4.38
N ALA A 102 -7.82 -2.95 -4.92
CA ALA A 102 -8.85 -2.25 -4.17
C ALA A 102 -10.10 -2.10 -5.04
N VAL A 103 -11.26 -2.05 -4.38
CA VAL A 103 -12.55 -1.72 -5.00
C VAL A 103 -13.16 -0.57 -4.22
N ASN A 104 -13.51 0.51 -4.93
CA ASN A 104 -14.20 1.65 -4.34
C ASN A 104 -15.57 1.78 -4.99
N VAL A 105 -16.63 1.82 -4.17
CA VAL A 105 -18.00 2.08 -4.62
C VAL A 105 -18.44 3.40 -4.03
N ARG A 106 -18.77 4.36 -4.89
CA ARG A 106 -19.20 5.70 -4.48
C ARG A 106 -20.54 6.04 -5.12
N LYS A 107 -21.53 6.41 -4.30
CA LYS A 107 -22.79 6.97 -4.79
C LYS A 107 -22.54 8.41 -5.28
N LEU A 108 -22.97 8.70 -6.51
CA LEU A 108 -22.97 10.04 -7.10
C LEU A 108 -24.38 10.67 -6.93
N GLU A 109 -24.59 11.86 -7.49
CA GLU A 109 -25.90 12.49 -7.48
C GLU A 109 -26.95 11.67 -8.25
N GLY A 110 -28.16 11.58 -7.71
CA GLY A 110 -29.26 10.80 -8.27
C GLY A 110 -29.07 9.28 -8.13
N ASP A 111 -29.33 8.56 -9.23
CA ASP A 111 -29.26 7.09 -9.33
C ASP A 111 -27.93 6.61 -9.95
N LEU A 112 -26.89 7.42 -9.88
CA LEU A 112 -25.57 7.08 -10.42
C LEU A 112 -24.66 6.53 -9.33
N ILE A 113 -23.98 5.44 -9.64
CA ILE A 113 -22.99 4.79 -8.78
C ILE A 113 -21.70 4.65 -9.58
N GLU A 114 -20.60 5.08 -8.99
CA GLU A 114 -19.26 4.89 -9.50
C GLU A 114 -18.64 3.66 -8.85
N VAL A 115 -18.22 2.70 -9.67
CA VAL A 115 -17.46 1.52 -9.23
C VAL A 115 -16.08 1.62 -9.83
N GLU A 116 -15.08 1.74 -8.98
CA GLU A 116 -13.67 1.79 -9.34
C GLU A 116 -12.98 0.49 -8.90
N LEU A 117 -12.28 -0.15 -9.82
CA LEU A 117 -11.41 -1.29 -9.56
C LEU A 117 -9.97 -0.89 -9.84
N LEU A 118 -9.13 -0.95 -8.82
CA LEU A 118 -7.70 -0.67 -8.92
C LEU A 118 -6.92 -1.97 -9.16
N PHE A 119 -5.99 -1.97 -10.11
CA PHE A 119 -5.15 -3.12 -10.45
C PHE A 119 -3.66 -2.86 -10.15
N GLY A 120 -3.37 -2.45 -8.91
CA GLY A 120 -2.03 -2.29 -8.38
C GLY A 120 -1.34 -3.59 -7.99
N ALA A 121 -0.05 -3.49 -7.71
CA ALA A 121 0.80 -4.53 -7.15
C ALA A 121 0.56 -4.73 -5.64
N ILE A 122 0.24 -3.67 -4.89
CA ILE A 122 0.04 -3.74 -3.43
C ILE A 122 -1.39 -4.21 -3.13
N THR A 123 -1.50 -5.28 -2.35
CA THR A 123 -2.79 -5.79 -1.83
C THR A 123 -2.68 -5.99 -0.31
N PRO A 124 -3.81 -6.08 0.42
CA PRO A 124 -3.78 -6.35 1.86
C PRO A 124 -2.90 -7.53 2.23
N ASN A 125 -2.91 -8.60 1.43
CA ASN A 125 -2.27 -9.88 1.76
C ASN A 125 -0.94 -10.15 1.04
N ALA A 126 -0.68 -9.53 -0.11
CA ALA A 126 0.50 -9.83 -0.93
C ALA A 126 1.00 -8.65 -1.77
N ILE A 127 2.20 -8.79 -2.35
CA ILE A 127 2.68 -7.94 -3.45
C ILE A 127 2.71 -8.77 -4.73
N ARG A 128 2.01 -8.29 -5.76
CA ARG A 128 1.80 -8.95 -7.04
C ARG A 128 2.48 -8.15 -8.16
N ARG A 129 2.49 -8.69 -9.38
CA ARG A 129 2.85 -7.89 -10.55
C ARG A 129 1.71 -6.94 -10.87
N VAL A 130 2.04 -5.75 -11.34
CA VAL A 130 1.05 -4.86 -11.95
C VAL A 130 0.53 -5.52 -13.22
N ARG A 131 -0.77 -5.38 -13.48
CA ARG A 131 -1.38 -5.87 -14.72
C ARG A 131 -1.02 -4.95 -15.87
N SER A 132 -0.82 -5.52 -17.06
CA SER A 132 -0.66 -4.71 -18.26
C SER A 132 -1.96 -4.01 -18.62
N GLU A 133 -1.86 -2.95 -19.42
CA GLU A 133 -3.04 -2.25 -19.95
C GLU A 133 -3.97 -3.19 -20.72
N GLU A 134 -3.41 -4.12 -21.49
CA GLU A 134 -4.16 -5.14 -22.24
C GLU A 134 -4.98 -6.05 -21.31
N GLU A 135 -4.38 -6.51 -20.21
CA GLU A 135 -5.07 -7.34 -19.21
C GLU A 135 -6.18 -6.58 -18.51
N VAL A 136 -5.94 -5.31 -18.20
CA VAL A 136 -6.92 -4.42 -17.58
C VAL A 136 -8.07 -4.12 -18.54
N SER A 137 -7.77 -3.92 -19.82
CA SER A 137 -8.77 -3.69 -20.87
C SER A 137 -9.64 -4.91 -21.11
N ALA A 138 -9.04 -6.10 -21.18
CA ALA A 138 -9.76 -7.37 -21.29
C ALA A 138 -10.67 -7.60 -20.08
N ALA A 139 -10.15 -7.38 -18.86
CA ALA A 139 -10.96 -7.46 -17.65
C ALA A 139 -12.11 -6.44 -17.66
N ALA A 140 -11.86 -5.20 -18.09
CA ALA A 140 -12.87 -4.16 -18.17
C ALA A 140 -14.02 -4.53 -19.14
N ALA A 141 -13.70 -5.13 -20.29
CA ALA A 141 -14.71 -5.59 -21.24
C ALA A 141 -15.58 -6.72 -20.67
N GLU A 142 -14.98 -7.70 -19.98
CA GLU A 142 -15.74 -8.77 -19.34
C GLU A 142 -16.59 -8.27 -18.14
N ILE A 143 -16.05 -7.33 -17.35
CA ILE A 143 -16.78 -6.70 -16.23
C ILE A 143 -18.01 -5.97 -16.76
N GLU A 144 -17.84 -5.17 -17.81
CA GLU A 144 -18.92 -4.44 -18.47
C GLU A 144 -20.03 -5.38 -18.96
N PHE A 145 -19.65 -6.46 -19.65
CA PHE A 145 -20.60 -7.48 -20.09
C PHE A 145 -21.39 -8.09 -18.92
N LYS A 146 -20.71 -8.37 -17.80
CA LYS A 146 -21.36 -8.93 -16.60
C LYS A 146 -22.33 -7.93 -15.94
N LEU A 147 -21.96 -6.65 -15.87
CA LEU A 147 -22.83 -5.60 -15.34
C LEU A 147 -24.10 -5.46 -16.20
N VAL A 148 -23.94 -5.39 -17.53
CA VAL A 148 -25.06 -5.27 -18.47
C VAL A 148 -25.98 -6.50 -18.42
N SER A 149 -25.41 -7.71 -18.44
CA SER A 149 -26.17 -8.96 -18.34
C SER A 149 -26.88 -9.15 -16.99
N SER A 150 -26.41 -8.47 -15.95
CA SER A 150 -27.08 -8.42 -14.64
C SER A 150 -28.19 -7.36 -14.56
N GLY A 151 -28.48 -6.66 -15.66
CA GLY A 151 -29.56 -5.69 -15.77
C GLY A 151 -29.20 -4.28 -15.28
N PHE A 152 -27.91 -3.95 -15.26
CA PHE A 152 -27.41 -2.59 -15.00
C PHE A 152 -27.12 -1.84 -16.30
N GLU A 153 -27.33 -0.53 -16.28
CA GLU A 153 -26.97 0.36 -17.38
C GLU A 153 -25.60 0.99 -17.09
N VAL A 154 -24.59 0.66 -17.90
CA VAL A 154 -23.26 1.28 -17.83
C VAL A 154 -23.28 2.55 -18.67
N VAL A 155 -23.24 3.71 -18.02
CA VAL A 155 -23.28 5.03 -18.66
C VAL A 155 -21.89 5.44 -19.14
N GLU A 156 -20.86 5.05 -18.40
CA GLU A 156 -19.48 5.38 -18.74
C GLU A 156 -18.53 4.26 -18.30
N LYS A 157 -17.52 4.00 -19.13
CA LYS A 157 -16.37 3.17 -18.82
C LYS A 157 -15.10 3.95 -19.12
N ARG A 158 -14.20 4.02 -18.14
CA ARG A 158 -12.93 4.73 -18.27
C ARG A 158 -11.80 3.89 -17.70
N ILE A 159 -10.74 3.70 -18.49
CA ILE A 159 -9.48 3.12 -18.03
C ILE A 159 -8.50 4.27 -17.83
N THR A 160 -7.81 4.29 -16.69
CA THR A 160 -6.88 5.38 -16.34
C THR A 160 -5.75 4.85 -15.50
N GLU A 161 -4.70 5.66 -15.31
CA GLU A 161 -3.66 5.41 -14.33
C GLU A 161 -3.84 6.35 -13.14
N LYS A 162 -3.78 5.81 -11.92
CA LYS A 162 -3.89 6.59 -10.68
C LYS A 162 -2.65 6.40 -9.82
N ILE A 163 -2.31 7.44 -9.07
CA ILE A 163 -1.35 7.35 -7.98
C ILE A 163 -2.15 7.10 -6.70
N VAL A 164 -1.87 5.98 -6.04
CA VAL A 164 -2.51 5.57 -4.79
C VAL A 164 -1.50 5.64 -3.66
N GLU A 165 -1.91 6.25 -2.56
CA GLU A 165 -1.12 6.36 -1.34
C GLU A 165 -1.48 5.24 -0.37
N TRP A 166 -0.47 4.53 0.13
CA TRP A 166 -0.60 3.51 1.15
C TRP A 166 0.21 3.89 2.40
N ARG A 167 -0.44 3.87 3.57
CA ARG A 167 0.16 4.23 4.86
C ARG A 167 0.39 3.06 5.82
N ASN A 168 -0.07 1.86 5.47
CA ASN A 168 -0.01 0.69 6.34
C ASN A 168 0.65 -0.50 5.62
N VAL A 169 1.80 -0.25 5.00
CA VAL A 169 2.59 -1.24 4.28
C VAL A 169 3.87 -1.49 5.06
N ASP A 170 4.14 -2.74 5.43
CA ASP A 170 5.44 -3.12 6.00
C ASP A 170 6.54 -2.96 4.92
N PRO A 171 7.57 -2.09 5.14
CA PRO A 171 8.67 -1.91 4.20
C PRO A 171 9.36 -3.23 3.81
N ALA A 172 9.38 -4.21 4.72
CA ALA A 172 10.00 -5.52 4.48
C ALA A 172 9.29 -6.29 3.36
N ARG A 173 7.98 -6.07 3.17
CA ARG A 173 7.23 -6.67 2.06
C ARG A 173 7.73 -6.11 0.74
N LEU A 174 7.85 -4.79 0.63
CA LEU A 174 8.36 -4.12 -0.58
C LEU A 174 9.81 -4.52 -0.88
N SER A 175 10.66 -4.56 0.15
CA SER A 175 12.06 -4.96 0.04
C SER A 175 12.24 -6.34 -0.60
N LYS A 176 11.45 -7.33 -0.16
CA LYS A 176 11.46 -8.71 -0.69
C LYS A 176 10.88 -8.84 -2.11
N ALA A 177 10.11 -7.85 -2.56
CA ALA A 177 9.41 -7.88 -3.85
C ALA A 177 9.86 -6.74 -4.79
N SER A 178 11.04 -6.17 -4.56
CA SER A 178 11.55 -4.98 -5.26
C SER A 178 11.48 -5.09 -6.78
N TYR A 179 11.81 -6.26 -7.34
CA TYR A 179 11.75 -6.55 -8.78
C TYR A 179 10.34 -6.46 -9.40
N LYS A 180 9.28 -6.56 -8.59
CA LYS A 180 7.88 -6.47 -9.05
C LYS A 180 7.34 -5.05 -9.08
N VAL A 181 7.96 -4.15 -8.32
CA VAL A 181 7.36 -2.85 -7.96
C VAL A 181 8.29 -1.67 -8.19
N SER A 182 9.56 -1.88 -8.52
CA SER A 182 10.56 -0.83 -8.68
C SER A 182 10.18 0.27 -9.68
N GLU A 183 9.39 -0.06 -10.70
CA GLU A 183 8.98 0.91 -11.73
C GLU A 183 7.76 1.74 -11.31
N VAL A 184 6.87 1.15 -10.52
CA VAL A 184 5.54 1.71 -10.22
C VAL A 184 5.38 2.22 -8.79
N VAL A 185 6.27 1.80 -7.88
CA VAL A 185 6.22 2.17 -6.47
C VAL A 185 7.36 3.12 -6.12
N ARG A 186 6.99 4.18 -5.40
CA ARG A 186 7.90 5.09 -4.72
C ARG A 186 7.53 5.11 -3.25
N TRP A 187 8.50 5.29 -2.37
CA TRP A 187 8.25 5.35 -0.93
C TRP A 187 9.15 6.39 -0.29
N ARG A 188 8.72 6.85 0.88
CA ARG A 188 9.49 7.70 1.77
C ARG A 188 9.05 7.48 3.22
N TRP A 189 9.94 7.86 4.12
CA TRP A 189 9.59 8.06 5.52
C TRP A 189 9.26 9.54 5.73
N GLU A 190 8.14 9.83 6.40
CA GLU A 190 7.65 11.18 6.71
C GLU A 190 7.70 11.41 8.23
N ILE A 191 8.47 12.40 8.67
CA ILE A 191 8.61 12.79 10.08
C ILE A 191 7.63 13.90 10.44
#